data_AF-O95620-F1
#
_entry.id   AF-O95620-F1
#
_cell.length_a   1.000
_cell.length_b   1.000
_cell.length_c   1.000
_cell.angle_alpha   90.00
_cell.angle_beta   90.00
_cell.angle_gamma   90.00
#
_symmetry.space_group_name_H-M   'P 1'
#
loop_
_entity.id
_entity.type
_entity.pdbx_description
1 polymer ?
#
loop_
_entity_poly.entity_id
_entity_poly.type
_entity_poly.pdbx_seq_one_letter_code
_entity_poly.pdbx_strand_id
1 'polypeptide(L)'
;MKSDCMQTTICQERKKDPIEMFHSGQLVKVCAPMVRYSKLAFRTLVRKYSCDLCYTPMIVAADFVKSIKARDSEFTTNQGDCPLIVQFAANDARLLSDAARIVCPYANGIDINCGCPQRWAMAEGYGACLINKPELVQDMVKQVRNQVETPGFSVSIKIRIHDDLKRTVDLCQKAEATGVSWITVHGRTAEERHQPVHYDSIKIIKENMSIPVIANGDIRSLKEAENVWRITGTDGVMVARGLLANPAMFAGYEETPLKCIWDWVDIALELGTPYMCFHQHLMYMMEKITSRQEKRVFNALSSTSAIIDYLTDHYGI
;
A
#
# COMPACT_ATOMS: atom_id res chain seq x y z
N MET A 1 15.84 -30.38 2.03
CA MET A 1 16.20 -29.11 2.68
C MET A 1 15.07 -28.74 3.62
N LYS A 2 15.33 -28.66 4.93
CA LYS A 2 14.33 -28.24 5.91
C LYS A 2 13.92 -26.80 5.58
N SER A 3 12.61 -26.55 5.49
CA SER A 3 12.05 -25.22 5.33
C SER A 3 12.15 -24.45 6.66
N ASP A 4 13.34 -24.00 7.01
CA ASP A 4 13.52 -22.97 8.03
C ASP A 4 13.34 -21.60 7.36
N CYS A 5 12.10 -21.14 7.18
CA CYS A 5 11.83 -19.76 6.80
C CYS A 5 10.50 -19.25 7.38
N MET A 6 10.37 -19.34 8.71
CA MET A 6 9.70 -18.32 9.51
C MET A 6 10.38 -18.38 10.88
N GLN A 7 11.59 -17.83 10.98
CA GLN A 7 12.16 -17.55 12.29
C GLN A 7 11.24 -16.55 12.99
N THR A 8 10.47 -17.10 13.92
CA THR A 8 9.54 -16.44 14.80
C THR A 8 10.30 -15.50 15.73
N THR A 9 10.58 -14.28 15.28
CA THR A 9 10.71 -13.17 16.24
C THR A 9 9.41 -12.42 16.25
N ILE A 10 8.60 -12.69 17.28
CA ILE A 10 7.44 -11.89 17.65
C ILE A 10 7.91 -10.43 17.69
N CYS A 11 7.23 -9.54 16.95
CA CYS A 11 7.52 -8.11 16.96
C CYS A 11 7.16 -7.55 18.34
N GLN A 12 8.06 -7.68 19.32
CA GLN A 12 7.88 -7.17 20.68
C GLN A 12 7.87 -5.64 20.74
N GLU A 13 8.31 -4.99 19.66
CA GLU A 13 8.28 -3.55 19.50
C GLU A 13 7.25 -3.17 18.44
N ARG A 14 5.95 -3.16 18.80
CA ARG A 14 4.93 -2.38 18.07
C ARG A 14 5.23 -0.90 18.29
N LYS A 15 6.34 -0.41 17.72
CA LYS A 15 6.93 0.88 18.10
C LYS A 15 6.09 2.09 17.66
N LYS A 16 5.09 1.94 16.80
CA LYS A 16 4.15 3.00 16.41
C LYS A 16 2.77 2.43 16.07
N ASP A 17 1.75 2.79 16.84
CA ASP A 17 0.36 2.54 16.46
C ASP A 17 0.00 3.50 15.31
N PRO A 18 -0.49 3.01 14.14
CA PRO A 18 -0.99 3.87 13.08
C PRO A 18 -1.99 4.92 13.56
N ILE A 19 -2.86 4.61 14.53
CA ILE A 19 -3.86 5.56 15.05
C ILE A 19 -3.20 6.75 15.74
N GLU A 20 -2.17 6.53 16.56
CA GLU A 20 -1.42 7.62 17.21
C GLU A 20 -0.78 8.55 16.17
N MET A 21 -0.31 7.98 15.06
CA MET A 21 0.29 8.77 13.97
C MET A 21 -0.74 9.70 13.33
N PHE A 22 -1.95 9.22 13.07
CA PHE A 22 -3.03 10.05 12.52
C PHE A 22 -3.49 11.15 13.47
N HIS A 23 -3.38 10.95 14.79
CA HIS A 23 -3.71 11.96 15.79
C HIS A 23 -2.57 12.95 16.11
N SER A 24 -1.40 12.79 15.49
CA SER A 24 -0.25 13.67 15.73
C SER A 24 -0.43 15.11 15.21
N GLY A 25 -1.44 15.35 14.37
CA GLY A 25 -1.62 16.62 13.65
C GLY A 25 -0.61 16.84 12.51
N GLN A 26 0.23 15.85 12.22
CA GLN A 26 1.18 15.87 11.10
C GLN A 26 0.65 15.06 9.92
N LEU A 27 1.11 15.41 8.71
CA LEU A 27 0.84 14.64 7.50
C LEU A 27 1.44 13.23 7.60
N VAL A 28 0.57 12.21 7.72
CA VAL A 28 1.00 10.81 7.62
C VAL A 28 1.20 10.41 6.16
N LYS A 29 2.43 10.01 5.80
CA LYS A 29 2.84 9.65 4.45
C LYS A 29 2.79 8.14 4.24
N VAL A 30 1.89 7.68 3.38
CA VAL A 30 1.54 6.26 3.24
C VAL A 30 1.95 5.69 1.88
N CYS A 31 2.66 4.57 1.86
CA CYS A 31 2.91 3.79 0.66
C CYS A 31 1.69 2.91 0.32
N ALA A 32 1.14 3.09 -0.87
CA ALA A 32 -0.05 2.38 -1.32
C ALA A 32 0.20 0.87 -1.54
N PRO A 33 -0.85 0.04 -1.42
CA PRO A 33 -0.81 -1.34 -1.89
C PRO A 33 -0.74 -1.38 -3.41
N MET A 34 0.30 -2.02 -3.93
CA MET A 34 0.55 -2.16 -5.36
C MET A 34 0.90 -3.60 -5.67
N VAL A 35 0.04 -4.28 -6.45
CA VAL A 35 0.26 -5.66 -6.91
C VAL A 35 1.67 -5.77 -7.49
N ARG A 36 2.45 -6.75 -6.99
CA ARG A 36 3.89 -6.98 -7.26
C ARG A 36 4.88 -5.95 -6.72
N TYR A 37 4.51 -4.68 -6.58
CA TYR A 37 5.49 -3.61 -6.35
C TYR A 37 5.66 -3.17 -4.89
N SER A 38 4.65 -3.27 -4.03
CA SER A 38 4.79 -2.89 -2.62
C SER A 38 5.28 -4.04 -1.72
N LYS A 39 6.18 -4.89 -2.23
CA LYS A 39 6.81 -6.01 -1.48
C LYS A 39 7.87 -5.50 -0.49
N LEU A 40 8.36 -6.38 0.39
CA LEU A 40 9.25 -6.04 1.51
C LEU A 40 10.41 -5.13 1.11
N ALA A 41 11.19 -5.48 0.09
CA ALA A 41 12.33 -4.65 -0.35
C ALA A 41 11.93 -3.20 -0.68
N PHE A 42 10.80 -3.01 -1.35
CA PHE A 42 10.32 -1.67 -1.70
C PHE A 42 9.80 -0.92 -0.47
N ARG A 43 9.11 -1.61 0.45
CA ARG A 43 8.67 -1.03 1.73
C ARG A 43 9.87 -0.59 2.58
N THR A 44 10.92 -1.41 2.65
CA THR A 44 12.18 -1.07 3.31
C THR A 44 12.81 0.17 2.70
N LEU A 45 12.85 0.25 1.37
CA LEU A 45 13.38 1.42 0.67
C LEU A 45 12.59 2.70 0.99
N VAL A 46 11.27 2.72 0.78
CA VAL A 46 10.49 3.95 1.00
C VAL A 46 10.49 4.40 2.46
N ARG A 47 10.58 3.47 3.43
CA ARG A 47 10.75 3.81 4.86
C ARG A 47 12.07 4.55 5.11
N LYS A 48 13.17 4.14 4.47
CA LYS A 48 14.46 4.85 4.53
C LYS A 48 14.34 6.30 4.04
N TYR A 49 13.37 6.56 3.16
CA TYR A 49 13.08 7.87 2.60
C TYR A 49 11.79 8.50 3.14
N SER A 50 11.58 8.42 4.46
CA SER A 50 10.53 9.15 5.18
C SER A 50 9.09 8.75 4.87
N CYS A 51 8.85 7.49 4.47
CA CYS A 51 7.50 6.90 4.45
C CYS A 51 7.12 6.39 5.85
N ASP A 52 5.95 6.79 6.34
CA ASP A 52 5.54 6.55 7.72
C ASP A 52 4.79 5.22 7.89
N LEU A 53 3.90 4.88 6.94
CA LEU A 53 3.06 3.69 6.95
C LEU A 53 3.14 2.98 5.60
N CYS A 54 3.32 1.66 5.59
CA CYS A 54 3.38 0.89 4.34
C CYS A 54 2.32 -0.20 4.29
N TYR A 55 1.86 -0.48 3.07
CA TYR A 55 0.92 -1.54 2.76
C TYR A 55 1.60 -2.65 1.95
N THR A 56 1.23 -3.90 2.19
CA THR A 56 1.59 -5.02 1.31
C THR A 56 0.98 -4.85 -0.08
N PRO A 57 1.36 -5.65 -1.09
CA PRO A 57 0.54 -5.81 -2.27
C PRO A 57 -0.87 -6.29 -1.88
N MET A 58 -1.84 -6.16 -2.79
CA MET A 58 -3.16 -6.78 -2.60
C MET A 58 -3.02 -8.30 -2.65
N ILE A 59 -3.41 -8.98 -1.56
CA ILE A 59 -3.35 -10.45 -1.42
C ILE A 59 -4.77 -11.02 -1.47
N VAL A 60 -5.01 -12.09 -2.23
CA VAL A 60 -6.32 -12.77 -2.21
C VAL A 60 -6.44 -13.61 -0.94
N ALA A 61 -7.39 -13.27 -0.06
CA ALA A 61 -7.52 -13.90 1.26
C ALA A 61 -7.78 -15.42 1.16
N ALA A 62 -8.62 -15.83 0.21
CA ALA A 62 -8.95 -17.24 -0.01
C ALA A 62 -7.69 -18.08 -0.33
N ASP A 63 -6.84 -17.59 -1.23
CA ASP A 63 -5.61 -18.30 -1.62
C ASP A 63 -4.57 -18.29 -0.49
N PHE A 64 -4.48 -17.16 0.22
CA PHE A 64 -3.58 -16.99 1.36
C PHE A 64 -3.86 -17.96 2.50
N VAL A 65 -5.15 -18.20 2.81
CA VAL A 65 -5.58 -19.15 3.84
C VAL A 65 -5.35 -20.59 3.37
N LYS A 66 -5.67 -20.90 2.11
CA LYS A 66 -5.64 -22.27 1.58
C LYS A 66 -4.22 -22.79 1.28
N SER A 67 -3.29 -21.91 0.92
CA SER A 67 -2.00 -22.32 0.35
C SER A 67 -0.81 -21.64 1.03
N ILE A 68 0.03 -22.44 1.69
CA ILE A 68 1.32 -21.99 2.23
C ILE A 68 2.18 -21.39 1.11
N LYS A 69 2.24 -22.04 -0.06
CA LYS A 69 2.99 -21.53 -1.22
C LYS A 69 2.51 -20.15 -1.69
N ALA A 70 1.20 -19.93 -1.71
CA ALA A 70 0.65 -18.61 -2.07
C ALA A 70 1.02 -17.57 -1.01
N ARG A 71 0.89 -17.92 0.28
CA ARG A 71 1.28 -17.08 1.40
C ARG A 71 2.75 -16.68 1.37
N ASP A 72 3.66 -17.63 1.18
CA ASP A 72 5.10 -17.37 1.15
C ASP A 72 5.52 -16.53 -0.07
N SER A 73 4.77 -16.61 -1.18
CA SER A 73 4.99 -15.78 -2.39
C SER A 73 4.53 -14.34 -2.20
N GLU A 74 3.37 -14.15 -1.57
CA GLU A 74 2.68 -12.86 -1.52
C GLU A 74 2.98 -12.04 -0.25
N PHE A 75 3.31 -12.70 0.86
CA PHE A 75 3.56 -12.04 2.15
C PHE A 75 4.96 -12.38 2.69
N THR A 76 5.81 -11.36 2.71
CA THR A 76 7.09 -11.37 3.41
C THR A 76 7.21 -10.10 4.24
N THR A 77 7.82 -10.20 5.42
CA THR A 77 8.07 -9.08 6.35
C THR A 77 9.35 -9.33 7.16
N ASN A 78 9.80 -8.35 7.93
CA ASN A 78 10.91 -8.46 8.90
C ASN A 78 10.66 -7.53 10.10
N GLN A 79 11.59 -7.50 11.06
CA GLN A 79 11.44 -6.70 12.28
C GLN A 79 11.38 -5.17 12.02
N GLY A 80 12.00 -4.69 10.93
CA GLY A 80 12.01 -3.27 10.55
C GLY A 80 10.79 -2.81 9.76
N ASP A 81 9.95 -3.74 9.29
CA ASP A 81 8.78 -3.42 8.46
C ASP A 81 7.55 -3.11 9.32
N CYS A 82 7.62 -2.03 10.10
CA CYS A 82 6.59 -1.60 11.04
C CYS A 82 6.47 -0.06 11.05
N PRO A 83 5.26 0.53 11.06
CA PRO A 83 3.96 -0.13 11.03
C PRO A 83 3.58 -0.67 9.64
N LEU A 84 3.00 -1.87 9.57
CA LEU A 84 2.62 -2.56 8.34
C LEU A 84 1.12 -2.91 8.33
N ILE A 85 0.48 -2.66 7.19
CA ILE A 85 -0.91 -3.05 6.92
C ILE A 85 -0.96 -4.07 5.79
N VAL A 86 -1.62 -5.19 6.02
CA VAL A 86 -1.80 -6.22 4.98
C VAL A 86 -3.12 -6.00 4.25
N GLN A 87 -3.04 -5.65 2.97
CA GLN A 87 -4.26 -5.49 2.16
C GLN A 87 -4.75 -6.83 1.62
N PHE A 88 -6.01 -7.15 1.91
CA PHE A 88 -6.69 -8.32 1.38
C PHE A 88 -7.77 -7.97 0.36
N ALA A 89 -7.83 -8.74 -0.72
CA ALA A 89 -9.02 -8.93 -1.54
C ALA A 89 -9.83 -10.08 -0.93
N ALA A 90 -11.03 -9.78 -0.46
CA ALA A 90 -11.93 -10.74 0.17
C ALA A 90 -13.40 -10.39 -0.14
N ASN A 91 -14.24 -11.42 -0.15
CA ASN A 91 -15.69 -11.36 -0.34
C ASN A 91 -16.43 -12.26 0.66
N ASP A 92 -15.71 -12.77 1.67
CA ASP A 92 -16.17 -13.73 2.67
C ASP A 92 -15.51 -13.37 4.01
N ALA A 93 -16.34 -13.16 5.03
CA ALA A 93 -15.90 -12.70 6.34
C ALA A 93 -15.07 -13.75 7.10
N ARG A 94 -15.42 -15.03 6.96
CA ARG A 94 -14.68 -16.13 7.60
C ARG A 94 -13.26 -16.18 7.06
N LEU A 95 -13.09 -16.23 5.74
CA LEU A 95 -11.79 -16.28 5.07
C LEU A 95 -10.94 -15.03 5.37
N LEU A 96 -11.55 -13.84 5.40
CA LEU A 96 -10.84 -12.62 5.79
C LEU A 96 -10.35 -12.70 7.24
N SER A 97 -11.19 -13.17 8.16
CA SER A 97 -10.81 -13.30 9.57
C SER A 97 -9.71 -14.34 9.80
N ASP A 98 -9.74 -15.46 9.08
CA ASP A 98 -8.69 -16.47 9.11
C ASP A 98 -7.37 -15.89 8.57
N ALA A 99 -7.42 -15.13 7.47
CA ALA A 99 -6.25 -14.43 6.93
C ALA A 99 -5.69 -13.38 7.90
N ALA A 100 -6.55 -12.60 8.54
CA ALA A 100 -6.16 -11.60 9.54
C ALA A 100 -5.47 -12.24 10.75
N ARG A 101 -5.96 -13.38 11.24
CA ARG A 101 -5.33 -14.15 12.32
C ARG A 101 -3.92 -14.63 11.95
N ILE A 102 -3.70 -15.03 10.71
CA ILE A 102 -2.39 -15.47 10.22
C ILE A 102 -1.38 -14.32 10.23
N VAL A 103 -1.77 -13.11 9.82
CA VAL A 103 -0.85 -11.95 9.71
C VAL A 103 -0.75 -11.12 10.99
N CYS A 104 -1.67 -11.28 11.94
CA CYS A 104 -1.71 -10.52 13.19
C CYS A 104 -0.39 -10.51 13.99
N PRO A 105 0.40 -11.61 14.06
CA PRO A 105 1.70 -11.58 14.73
C PRO A 105 2.76 -10.71 14.02
N TYR A 106 2.52 -10.37 12.75
CA TYR A 106 3.53 -9.84 11.82
C TYR A 106 3.18 -8.44 11.26
N ALA A 107 1.99 -7.93 11.56
CA ALA A 107 1.47 -6.67 11.04
C ALA A 107 0.62 -5.93 12.08
N ASN A 108 0.46 -4.62 11.90
CA ASN A 108 -0.31 -3.76 12.80
C ASN A 108 -1.82 -3.78 12.47
N GLY A 109 -2.19 -4.29 11.30
CA GLY A 109 -3.57 -4.37 10.88
C GLY A 109 -3.75 -4.96 9.50
N ILE A 110 -5.01 -5.05 9.09
CA ILE A 110 -5.41 -5.37 7.73
C ILE A 110 -6.17 -4.23 7.07
N ASP A 111 -6.21 -4.26 5.76
CA ASP A 111 -7.05 -3.40 4.94
C ASP A 111 -7.90 -4.25 4.00
N ILE A 112 -9.17 -3.89 3.85
CA ILE A 112 -10.06 -4.52 2.88
C ILE A 112 -10.02 -3.71 1.60
N ASN A 113 -9.60 -4.34 0.50
CA ASN A 113 -9.60 -3.70 -0.81
C ASN A 113 -11.04 -3.58 -1.33
N CYS A 114 -11.61 -2.39 -1.22
CA CYS A 114 -12.92 -2.00 -1.76
C CYS A 114 -12.77 -1.01 -2.94
N GLY A 115 -11.60 -0.94 -3.59
CA GLY A 115 -11.27 0.15 -4.52
C GLY A 115 -10.58 -0.28 -5.82
N CYS A 116 -10.23 -1.55 -5.99
CA CYS A 116 -9.61 -2.05 -7.21
C CYS A 116 -10.62 -2.14 -8.37
N PRO A 117 -10.45 -1.44 -9.50
CA PRO A 117 -11.39 -1.47 -10.63
C PRO A 117 -11.08 -2.60 -11.63
N GLN A 118 -10.17 -3.52 -11.31
CA GLN A 118 -9.76 -4.57 -12.24
C GLN A 118 -10.94 -5.51 -12.51
N ARG A 119 -11.24 -5.75 -13.79
CA ARG A 119 -12.41 -6.56 -14.20
C ARG A 119 -12.41 -7.95 -13.54
N TRP A 120 -11.25 -8.61 -13.49
CA TRP A 120 -11.11 -9.92 -12.85
C TRP A 120 -11.43 -9.86 -11.35
N ALA A 121 -10.97 -8.81 -10.65
CA ALA A 121 -11.20 -8.67 -9.22
C ALA A 121 -12.69 -8.42 -8.93
N MET A 122 -13.34 -7.55 -9.71
CA MET A 122 -14.77 -7.28 -9.56
C MET A 122 -15.63 -8.49 -9.94
N ALA A 123 -15.23 -9.29 -10.93
CA ALA A 123 -15.93 -10.52 -11.31
C ALA A 123 -15.92 -11.55 -10.18
N GLU A 124 -14.82 -11.63 -9.41
CA GLU A 124 -14.71 -12.45 -8.20
C GLU A 124 -15.36 -11.80 -6.97
N GLY A 125 -15.97 -10.61 -7.10
CA GLY A 125 -16.63 -9.91 -6.00
C GLY A 125 -15.69 -9.15 -5.07
N TYR A 126 -14.45 -8.85 -5.50
CA TYR A 126 -13.48 -8.03 -4.78
C TYR A 126 -13.41 -6.59 -5.30
N GLY A 127 -12.76 -5.71 -4.55
CA GLY A 127 -12.38 -4.39 -5.04
C GLY A 127 -13.57 -3.45 -5.18
N ALA A 128 -13.58 -2.66 -6.25
CA ALA A 128 -14.50 -1.53 -6.39
C ALA A 128 -15.98 -1.93 -6.44
N CYS A 129 -16.34 -3.20 -6.65
CA CYS A 129 -17.74 -3.62 -6.54
C CYS A 129 -18.26 -3.64 -5.09
N LEU A 130 -17.38 -3.73 -4.09
CA LEU A 130 -17.75 -3.82 -2.67
C LEU A 130 -18.35 -2.52 -2.13
N ILE A 131 -18.11 -1.37 -2.76
CA ILE A 131 -18.76 -0.10 -2.37
C ILE A 131 -20.29 -0.13 -2.57
N ASN A 132 -20.80 -1.12 -3.32
CA ASN A 132 -22.22 -1.38 -3.50
C ASN A 132 -22.77 -2.48 -2.56
N LYS A 133 -21.96 -3.00 -1.63
CA LYS A 133 -22.32 -4.07 -0.69
C LYS A 133 -21.91 -3.71 0.75
N PRO A 134 -22.42 -2.59 1.32
CA PRO A 134 -22.01 -2.12 2.64
C PRO A 134 -22.23 -3.16 3.75
N GLU A 135 -23.28 -3.99 3.65
CA GLU A 135 -23.58 -5.05 4.62
C GLU A 135 -22.50 -6.13 4.63
N LEU A 136 -21.97 -6.49 3.45
CA LEU A 136 -20.86 -7.45 3.35
C LEU A 136 -19.56 -6.88 3.90
N VAL A 137 -19.27 -5.60 3.61
CA VAL A 137 -18.11 -4.91 4.22
C VAL A 137 -18.24 -4.87 5.73
N GLN A 138 -19.45 -4.58 6.24
CA GLN A 138 -19.74 -4.58 7.67
C GLN A 138 -19.51 -5.96 8.30
N ASP A 139 -20.01 -7.02 7.68
CA ASP A 139 -19.83 -8.40 8.15
C ASP A 139 -18.34 -8.78 8.22
N MET A 140 -17.58 -8.47 7.17
CA MET A 140 -16.14 -8.68 7.12
C MET A 140 -15.39 -7.95 8.25
N VAL A 141 -15.70 -6.67 8.50
CA VAL A 141 -15.06 -5.88 9.57
C VAL A 141 -15.41 -6.44 10.95
N LYS A 142 -16.69 -6.74 11.21
CA LYS A 142 -17.13 -7.31 12.49
C LYS A 142 -16.46 -8.65 12.77
N GLN A 143 -16.42 -9.53 11.78
CA GLN A 143 -15.81 -10.85 11.94
C GLN A 143 -14.33 -10.76 12.27
N VAL A 144 -13.56 -9.90 11.59
CA VAL A 144 -12.13 -9.69 11.91
C VAL A 144 -11.97 -9.17 13.34
N ARG A 145 -12.73 -8.14 13.72
CA ARG A 145 -12.65 -7.54 15.06
C ARG A 145 -13.01 -8.54 16.18
N ASN A 146 -13.98 -9.41 15.93
CA ASN A 146 -14.40 -10.43 16.90
C ASN A 146 -13.39 -11.58 17.02
N GLN A 147 -12.58 -11.84 15.99
CA GLN A 147 -11.68 -13.00 15.93
C GLN A 147 -10.20 -12.66 16.18
N VAL A 148 -9.81 -11.39 16.07
CA VAL A 148 -8.45 -10.92 16.33
C VAL A 148 -8.42 -10.13 17.64
N GLU A 149 -8.09 -10.82 18.73
CA GLU A 149 -8.10 -10.28 20.11
C GLU A 149 -6.92 -9.36 20.43
N THR A 150 -5.99 -9.20 19.49
CA THR A 150 -4.74 -8.49 19.75
C THR A 150 -4.97 -6.98 19.86
N PRO A 151 -4.66 -6.35 21.02
CA PRO A 151 -4.91 -4.93 21.24
C PRO A 151 -4.22 -4.05 20.20
N GLY A 152 -4.92 -3.02 19.71
CA GLY A 152 -4.41 -2.10 18.68
C GLY A 152 -4.31 -2.68 17.27
N PHE A 153 -4.76 -3.93 17.03
CA PHE A 153 -4.84 -4.45 15.67
C PHE A 153 -5.91 -3.71 14.87
N SER A 154 -5.49 -3.05 13.79
CA SER A 154 -6.35 -2.16 13.03
C SER A 154 -7.04 -2.86 11.86
N VAL A 155 -8.27 -2.43 11.54
CA VAL A 155 -9.03 -2.88 10.37
C VAL A 155 -9.43 -1.64 9.57
N SER A 156 -8.84 -1.45 8.39
CA SER A 156 -9.12 -0.31 7.51
C SER A 156 -9.79 -0.76 6.22
N ILE A 157 -10.34 0.20 5.48
CA ILE A 157 -10.84 -0.04 4.13
C ILE A 157 -10.27 0.99 3.16
N LYS A 158 -10.00 0.54 1.93
CA LYS A 158 -9.63 1.43 0.82
C LYS A 158 -10.70 1.41 -0.26
N ILE A 159 -11.31 2.55 -0.52
CA ILE A 159 -12.45 2.70 -1.44
C ILE A 159 -12.12 3.56 -2.66
N ARG A 160 -13.02 3.50 -3.64
CA ARG A 160 -13.27 4.53 -4.66
C ARG A 160 -14.60 5.23 -4.33
N ILE A 161 -14.85 6.39 -4.94
CA ILE A 161 -16.12 7.11 -4.74
C ILE A 161 -17.20 6.61 -5.71
N HIS A 162 -18.47 6.74 -5.32
CA HIS A 162 -19.62 6.64 -6.21
C HIS A 162 -19.78 7.95 -7.01
N ASP A 163 -20.49 7.89 -8.15
CA ASP A 163 -20.91 9.10 -8.89
C ASP A 163 -21.76 10.03 -8.01
N ASP A 164 -22.68 9.45 -7.21
CA ASP A 164 -23.39 10.18 -6.17
C ASP A 164 -22.58 10.16 -4.87
N LEU A 165 -21.98 11.30 -4.54
CA LEU A 165 -21.17 11.47 -3.34
C LEU A 165 -21.95 11.13 -2.05
N LYS A 166 -23.27 11.34 -2.01
CA LYS A 166 -24.08 11.00 -0.82
C LYS A 166 -24.03 9.51 -0.51
N ARG A 167 -24.02 8.65 -1.53
CA ARG A 167 -23.86 7.20 -1.38
C ARG A 167 -22.49 6.83 -0.82
N THR A 168 -21.46 7.59 -1.19
CA THR A 168 -20.11 7.39 -0.64
C THR A 168 -20.04 7.80 0.82
N VAL A 169 -20.63 8.95 1.19
CA VAL A 169 -20.69 9.40 2.58
C VAL A 169 -21.46 8.41 3.44
N ASP A 170 -22.63 7.92 2.99
CA ASP A 170 -23.41 6.88 3.68
C ASP A 170 -22.60 5.58 3.88
N LEU A 171 -21.88 5.11 2.85
CA LEU A 171 -20.99 3.96 2.96
C LEU A 171 -19.90 4.19 4.04
N CYS A 172 -19.26 5.36 4.04
CA CYS A 172 -18.22 5.70 5.01
C CYS A 172 -18.77 5.77 6.44
N GLN A 173 -19.94 6.37 6.65
CA GLN A 173 -20.61 6.41 7.96
C GLN A 173 -20.96 5.00 8.47
N LYS A 174 -21.45 4.11 7.59
CA LYS A 174 -21.72 2.70 7.94
C LYS A 174 -20.44 1.94 8.31
N ALA A 175 -19.35 2.18 7.59
CA ALA A 175 -18.06 1.58 7.88
C ALA A 175 -17.48 2.08 9.22
N GLU A 176 -17.57 3.39 9.49
CA GLU A 176 -17.21 4.00 10.77
C GLU A 176 -18.03 3.43 11.93
N ALA A 177 -19.36 3.37 11.80
CA ALA A 177 -20.25 2.79 12.82
C ALA A 177 -19.98 1.30 13.07
N THR A 178 -19.40 0.60 12.09
CA THR A 178 -18.97 -0.80 12.25
C THR A 178 -17.63 -0.91 12.98
N GLY A 179 -16.85 0.17 13.03
CA GLY A 179 -15.57 0.25 13.72
C GLY A 179 -14.38 -0.01 12.82
N VAL A 180 -14.38 0.47 11.56
CA VAL A 180 -13.11 0.59 10.83
C VAL A 180 -12.19 1.61 11.53
N SER A 181 -10.89 1.35 11.53
CA SER A 181 -9.86 2.18 12.14
C SER A 181 -9.63 3.48 11.37
N TRP A 182 -9.67 3.43 10.03
CA TRP A 182 -9.62 4.57 9.12
C TRP A 182 -10.13 4.18 7.73
N ILE A 183 -10.37 5.18 6.88
CA ILE A 183 -10.81 4.98 5.49
C ILE A 183 -9.83 5.66 4.54
N THR A 184 -9.31 4.91 3.56
CA THR A 184 -8.56 5.50 2.44
C THR A 184 -9.48 5.73 1.25
N VAL A 185 -9.54 6.96 0.75
CA VAL A 185 -10.40 7.33 -0.38
C VAL A 185 -9.55 7.65 -1.60
N HIS A 186 -9.68 6.85 -2.65
CA HIS A 186 -9.26 7.29 -3.99
C HIS A 186 -10.40 8.12 -4.59
N GLY A 187 -10.20 9.42 -4.79
CA GLY A 187 -11.21 10.36 -5.30
C GLY A 187 -11.54 10.18 -6.77
N ARG A 188 -11.73 8.94 -7.23
CA ARG A 188 -12.16 8.57 -8.57
C ARG A 188 -13.21 7.49 -8.49
N THR A 189 -14.15 7.48 -9.43
CA THR A 189 -15.10 6.37 -9.59
C THR A 189 -14.41 5.14 -10.17
N ALA A 190 -15.07 3.97 -10.21
CA ALA A 190 -14.47 2.76 -10.76
C ALA A 190 -14.20 2.88 -12.28
N GLU A 191 -15.03 3.67 -12.96
CA GLU A 191 -15.04 3.95 -14.39
C GLU A 191 -13.94 4.95 -14.77
N GLU A 192 -13.63 5.87 -13.85
CA GLU A 192 -12.55 6.85 -14.03
C GLU A 192 -11.16 6.19 -13.96
N ARG A 193 -10.38 6.41 -15.03
CA ARG A 193 -9.01 5.88 -15.19
C ARG A 193 -7.95 6.98 -15.17
N HIS A 194 -8.20 8.05 -15.91
CA HIS A 194 -7.24 9.14 -16.16
C HIS A 194 -7.81 10.53 -15.85
N GLN A 195 -9.09 10.61 -15.48
CA GLN A 195 -9.77 11.84 -15.06
C GLN A 195 -9.07 12.42 -13.82
N PRO A 196 -9.07 13.74 -13.61
CA PRO A 196 -8.55 14.33 -12.37
C PRO A 196 -9.14 13.70 -11.12
N VAL A 197 -8.38 13.68 -10.02
CA VAL A 197 -8.86 13.19 -8.73
C VAL A 197 -9.77 14.25 -8.10
N HIS A 198 -10.97 13.85 -7.69
CA HIS A 198 -11.97 14.68 -7.02
C HIS A 198 -11.60 14.91 -5.54
N TYR A 199 -10.62 15.77 -5.29
CA TYR A 199 -10.19 16.09 -3.91
C TYR A 199 -11.28 16.78 -3.08
N ASP A 200 -12.18 17.55 -3.71
CA ASP A 200 -13.32 18.15 -3.02
C ASP A 200 -14.27 17.08 -2.46
N SER A 201 -14.46 15.97 -3.19
CA SER A 201 -15.22 14.81 -2.68
C SER A 201 -14.54 14.18 -1.47
N ILE A 202 -13.20 14.07 -1.47
CA ILE A 202 -12.44 13.56 -0.33
C ILE A 202 -12.59 14.49 0.87
N LYS A 203 -12.54 15.81 0.65
CA LYS A 203 -12.76 16.82 1.69
C LYS A 203 -14.12 16.65 2.35
N ILE A 204 -15.19 16.58 1.56
CA ILE A 204 -16.56 16.40 2.07
C ILE A 204 -16.67 15.10 2.88
N ILE A 205 -16.04 14.01 2.42
CA ILE A 205 -16.02 12.75 3.19
C ILE A 205 -15.32 12.97 4.53
N LYS A 206 -14.12 13.58 4.57
CA LYS A 206 -13.40 13.85 5.82
C LYS A 206 -14.20 14.70 6.79
N GLU A 207 -14.90 15.73 6.30
CA GLU A 207 -15.77 16.59 7.12
C GLU A 207 -16.95 15.85 7.77
N ASN A 208 -17.33 14.69 7.23
CA ASN A 208 -18.43 13.87 7.75
C ASN A 208 -17.98 12.68 8.61
N MET A 209 -16.66 12.45 8.76
CA MET A 209 -16.09 11.34 9.53
C MET A 209 -15.43 11.81 10.82
N SER A 210 -15.53 11.02 11.88
CA SER A 210 -14.78 11.23 13.12
C SER A 210 -13.48 10.42 13.17
N ILE A 211 -13.42 9.29 12.46
CA ILE A 211 -12.19 8.50 12.27
C ILE A 211 -11.23 9.13 11.25
N PRO A 212 -9.95 8.72 11.25
CA PRO A 212 -9.00 9.18 10.23
C PRO A 212 -9.45 8.83 8.80
N VAL A 213 -9.17 9.74 7.87
CA VAL A 213 -9.36 9.58 6.43
C VAL A 213 -8.05 9.86 5.72
N ILE A 214 -7.71 9.06 4.72
CA ILE A 214 -6.48 9.19 3.93
C ILE A 214 -6.84 9.51 2.48
N ALA A 215 -6.30 10.60 1.94
CA ALA A 215 -6.49 10.95 0.53
C ALA A 215 -5.58 10.12 -0.37
N ASN A 216 -6.10 9.61 -1.49
CA ASN A 216 -5.32 8.86 -2.47
C ASN A 216 -5.63 9.31 -3.90
N GLY A 217 -4.59 9.32 -4.74
CA GLY A 217 -4.67 9.57 -6.18
C GLY A 217 -3.67 10.63 -6.62
N ASP A 218 -3.04 10.44 -7.77
CA ASP A 218 -2.24 11.42 -8.52
C ASP A 218 -1.18 12.29 -7.82
N ILE A 219 -0.76 11.95 -6.60
CA ILE A 219 0.36 12.61 -5.90
C ILE A 219 1.71 12.05 -6.37
N ARG A 220 2.67 12.94 -6.66
CA ARG A 220 3.99 12.63 -7.24
C ARG A 220 5.18 13.36 -6.59
N SER A 221 4.94 14.29 -5.67
CA SER A 221 5.98 14.97 -4.89
C SER A 221 5.51 15.24 -3.45
N LEU A 222 6.43 15.57 -2.55
CA LEU A 222 6.08 15.99 -1.18
C LEU A 222 5.22 17.26 -1.19
N LYS A 223 5.53 18.22 -2.06
CA LYS A 223 4.74 19.44 -2.22
C LYS A 223 3.30 19.15 -2.64
N GLU A 224 3.09 18.20 -3.55
CA GLU A 224 1.75 17.76 -3.93
C GLU A 224 1.04 17.04 -2.78
N ALA A 225 1.75 16.20 -2.03
CA ALA A 225 1.23 15.53 -0.83
C ALA A 225 0.75 16.53 0.23
N GLU A 226 1.57 17.53 0.56
CA GLU A 226 1.23 18.62 1.49
C GLU A 226 0.07 19.47 0.99
N ASN A 227 0.04 19.76 -0.32
CA ASN A 227 -1.06 20.50 -0.92
C ASN A 227 -2.38 19.74 -0.81
N VAL A 228 -2.39 18.44 -1.17
CA VAL A 228 -3.57 17.58 -1.05
C VAL A 228 -4.03 17.53 0.41
N TRP A 229 -3.10 17.24 1.33
CA TRP A 229 -3.37 17.20 2.77
C TRP A 229 -4.07 18.48 3.27
N ARG A 230 -3.55 19.64 2.88
CA ARG A 230 -4.10 20.96 3.26
C ARG A 230 -5.49 21.22 2.68
N ILE A 231 -5.73 20.89 1.40
CA ILE A 231 -7.03 21.17 0.76
C ILE A 231 -8.13 20.20 1.19
N THR A 232 -7.78 18.95 1.49
CA THR A 232 -8.75 17.93 1.91
C THR A 232 -8.98 17.90 3.42
N GLY A 233 -8.02 18.36 4.22
CA GLY A 233 -8.05 18.25 5.68
C GLY A 233 -7.95 16.81 6.18
N THR A 234 -7.52 15.86 5.33
CA THR A 234 -7.35 14.45 5.68
C THR A 234 -6.19 14.26 6.66
N ASP A 235 -6.12 13.11 7.32
CA ASP A 235 -5.10 12.83 8.35
C ASP A 235 -3.81 12.24 7.73
N GLY A 236 -3.86 11.90 6.45
CA GLY A 236 -2.71 11.45 5.69
C GLY A 236 -2.95 11.42 4.20
N VAL A 237 -1.91 11.07 3.46
CA VAL A 237 -1.98 10.81 2.02
C VAL A 237 -1.35 9.47 1.68
N MET A 238 -1.97 8.75 0.76
CA MET A 238 -1.47 7.50 0.22
C MET A 238 -1.00 7.69 -1.21
N VAL A 239 0.24 7.28 -1.48
CA VAL A 239 0.90 7.46 -2.77
C VAL A 239 1.25 6.11 -3.39
N ALA A 240 0.98 5.95 -4.69
CA ALA A 240 1.28 4.75 -5.46
C ALA A 240 2.38 5.02 -6.50
N ARG A 241 1.97 5.40 -7.72
CA ARG A 241 2.88 5.60 -8.86
C ARG A 241 3.97 6.65 -8.62
N GLY A 242 3.69 7.67 -7.80
CA GLY A 242 4.70 8.66 -7.40
C GLY A 242 5.92 8.01 -6.73
N LEU A 243 5.69 7.09 -5.79
CA LEU A 243 6.76 6.36 -5.10
C LEU A 243 7.48 5.37 -6.00
N LEU A 244 6.81 4.79 -7.01
CA LEU A 244 7.50 3.94 -7.99
C LEU A 244 8.50 4.76 -8.82
N ALA A 245 8.08 5.94 -9.27
CA ALA A 245 8.92 6.84 -10.07
C ALA A 245 10.01 7.51 -9.23
N ASN A 246 9.73 7.81 -7.95
CA ASN A 246 10.68 8.40 -7.02
C ASN A 246 10.38 7.92 -5.57
N PRO A 247 11.05 6.86 -5.10
CA PRO A 247 10.89 6.37 -3.72
C PRO A 247 11.34 7.39 -2.67
N ALA A 248 12.18 8.35 -3.06
CA ALA A 248 12.70 9.41 -2.20
C ALA A 248 11.79 10.64 -2.10
N MET A 249 10.63 10.64 -2.77
CA MET A 249 9.77 11.83 -2.85
C MET A 249 9.31 12.35 -1.48
N PHE A 250 9.07 11.49 -0.51
CA PHE A 250 8.64 11.87 0.84
C PHE A 250 9.76 12.50 1.69
N ALA A 251 11.02 12.36 1.26
CA ALA A 251 12.17 13.07 1.82
C ALA A 251 12.45 14.41 1.10
N GLY A 252 11.56 14.84 0.19
CA GLY A 252 11.64 16.14 -0.48
C GLY A 252 12.44 16.15 -1.79
N TYR A 253 12.86 14.98 -2.30
CA TYR A 253 13.53 14.91 -3.59
C TYR A 253 12.52 15.01 -4.76
N GLU A 254 12.84 15.79 -5.79
CA GLU A 254 12.00 15.94 -7.00
C GLU A 254 12.17 14.79 -8.01
N GLU A 255 13.30 14.10 -7.94
CA GLU A 255 13.66 12.91 -8.72
C GLU A 255 14.44 11.91 -7.85
N THR A 256 14.59 10.67 -8.32
CA THR A 256 15.28 9.64 -7.54
C THR A 256 16.77 9.98 -7.42
N PRO A 257 17.32 10.24 -6.22
CA PRO A 257 18.76 10.46 -6.08
C PRO A 257 19.51 9.14 -6.36
N LEU A 258 20.72 9.22 -6.93
CA LEU A 258 21.56 8.04 -7.20
C LEU A 258 21.80 7.18 -5.95
N LYS A 259 21.87 7.81 -4.76
CA LYS A 259 21.94 7.09 -3.49
C LYS A 259 20.72 6.19 -3.23
N CYS A 260 19.52 6.61 -3.64
CA CYS A 260 18.30 5.79 -3.53
C CYS A 260 18.33 4.61 -4.51
N ILE A 261 18.96 4.77 -5.69
CA ILE A 261 19.21 3.66 -6.61
C ILE A 261 20.16 2.64 -5.98
N TRP A 262 21.28 3.11 -5.41
CA TRP A 262 22.21 2.26 -4.67
C TRP A 262 21.52 1.52 -3.52
N ASP A 263 20.73 2.23 -2.71
CA ASP A 263 19.99 1.64 -1.59
C ASP A 263 19.00 0.57 -2.08
N TRP A 264 18.33 0.79 -3.23
CA TRP A 264 17.48 -0.24 -3.83
C TRP A 264 18.28 -1.48 -4.20
N VAL A 265 19.42 -1.31 -4.88
CA VAL A 265 20.26 -2.44 -5.30
C VAL A 265 20.70 -3.24 -4.07
N ASP A 266 21.23 -2.58 -3.05
CA ASP A 266 21.69 -3.19 -1.80
C ASP A 266 20.57 -3.97 -1.08
N ILE A 267 19.45 -3.29 -0.79
CA ILE A 267 18.29 -3.90 -0.11
C ILE A 267 17.70 -5.05 -0.92
N ALA A 268 17.56 -4.87 -2.23
CA ALA A 268 16.90 -5.85 -3.07
C ALA A 268 17.76 -7.12 -3.25
N LEU A 269 19.08 -6.99 -3.29
CA LEU A 269 20.01 -8.12 -3.27
C LEU A 269 20.01 -8.84 -1.93
N GLU A 270 20.11 -8.10 -0.81
CA GLU A 270 20.08 -8.64 0.55
C GLU A 270 18.83 -9.50 0.79
N LEU A 271 17.67 -9.03 0.31
CA LEU A 271 16.38 -9.70 0.49
C LEU A 271 16.03 -10.71 -0.61
N GLY A 272 16.94 -10.97 -1.57
CA GLY A 272 16.73 -11.96 -2.63
C GLY A 272 15.57 -11.62 -3.58
N THR A 273 15.43 -10.35 -3.95
CA THR A 273 14.35 -9.86 -4.81
C THR A 273 14.43 -10.50 -6.20
N PRO A 274 13.33 -11.11 -6.72
CA PRO A 274 13.33 -11.70 -8.05
C PRO A 274 13.67 -10.69 -9.13
N TYR A 275 14.47 -11.12 -10.11
CA TYR A 275 14.96 -10.31 -11.22
C TYR A 275 13.92 -9.36 -11.84
N MET A 276 12.73 -9.89 -12.20
CA MET A 276 11.68 -9.08 -12.83
C MET A 276 11.22 -7.91 -11.96
N CYS A 277 11.12 -8.12 -10.64
CA CYS A 277 10.75 -7.07 -9.70
C CYS A 277 11.92 -6.09 -9.51
N PHE A 278 13.13 -6.63 -9.34
CA PHE A 278 14.37 -5.85 -9.23
C PHE A 278 14.52 -4.84 -10.38
N HIS A 279 14.39 -5.32 -11.61
CA HIS A 279 14.56 -4.51 -12.81
C HIS A 279 13.42 -3.51 -13.00
N GLN A 280 12.15 -3.94 -12.83
CA GLN A 280 11.00 -3.04 -13.05
C GLN A 280 11.02 -1.83 -12.11
N HIS A 281 11.41 -2.01 -10.85
CA HIS A 281 11.57 -0.89 -9.93
C HIS A 281 12.63 0.11 -10.44
N LEU A 282 13.80 -0.38 -10.86
CA LEU A 282 14.82 0.48 -11.44
C LEU A 282 14.35 1.17 -12.72
N MET A 283 13.58 0.49 -13.59
CA MET A 283 13.01 1.12 -14.79
C MET A 283 12.13 2.33 -14.45
N TYR A 284 11.38 2.28 -13.35
CA TYR A 284 10.60 3.42 -12.87
C TYR A 284 11.50 4.52 -12.27
N MET A 285 12.42 4.13 -11.38
CA MET A 285 13.28 5.08 -10.66
C MET A 285 14.23 5.84 -11.60
N MET A 286 14.72 5.18 -12.65
CA MET A 286 15.66 5.71 -13.63
C MET A 286 14.97 6.49 -14.76
N GLU A 287 13.64 6.54 -14.81
CA GLU A 287 12.89 7.12 -15.93
C GLU A 287 13.21 8.60 -16.17
N LYS A 288 13.44 9.38 -15.11
CA LYS A 288 13.82 10.80 -15.20
C LYS A 288 15.34 11.04 -15.24
N ILE A 289 16.13 10.02 -14.90
CA ILE A 289 17.60 10.09 -14.83
C ILE A 289 18.21 9.79 -16.21
N THR A 290 17.65 8.78 -16.89
CA THR A 290 18.17 8.28 -18.16
C THR A 290 17.66 9.07 -19.35
N SER A 291 18.53 9.31 -20.33
CA SER A 291 18.12 9.72 -21.67
C SER A 291 17.28 8.64 -22.37
N ARG A 292 16.59 9.01 -23.45
CA ARG A 292 15.79 8.06 -24.24
C ARG A 292 16.61 6.88 -24.82
N GLN A 293 17.90 7.09 -25.08
CA GLN A 293 18.78 6.04 -25.59
C GLN A 293 19.22 5.10 -24.47
N GLU A 294 19.67 5.66 -23.34
CA GLU A 294 20.04 4.89 -22.14
C GLU A 294 18.87 4.05 -21.64
N LYS A 295 17.66 4.63 -21.57
CA LYS A 295 16.45 3.90 -21.19
C LYS A 295 16.19 2.67 -22.05
N ARG A 296 16.45 2.72 -23.36
CA ARG A 296 16.26 1.55 -24.25
C ARG A 296 17.27 0.45 -23.94
N VAL A 297 18.53 0.81 -23.71
CA VAL A 297 19.58 -0.14 -23.37
C VAL A 297 19.30 -0.75 -21.99
N PHE A 298 19.08 0.09 -20.99
CA PHE A 298 18.81 -0.32 -19.61
C PHE A 298 17.61 -1.25 -19.50
N ASN A 299 16.53 -0.94 -20.21
CA ASN A 299 15.31 -1.73 -20.18
C ASN A 299 15.45 -3.09 -20.90
N ALA A 300 16.48 -3.28 -21.72
CA ALA A 300 16.74 -4.51 -22.46
C ALA A 300 17.72 -5.45 -21.74
N LEU A 301 18.35 -5.00 -20.65
CA LEU A 301 19.16 -5.87 -19.79
C LEU A 301 18.31 -7.04 -19.29
N SER A 302 18.92 -8.22 -19.16
CA SER A 302 18.20 -9.49 -18.95
C SER A 302 18.63 -10.25 -17.69
N SER A 303 19.55 -9.71 -16.91
CA SER A 303 20.03 -10.32 -15.67
C SER A 303 20.36 -9.25 -14.63
N THR A 304 20.30 -9.62 -13.34
CA THR A 304 20.67 -8.73 -12.24
C THR A 304 22.12 -8.28 -12.33
N SER A 305 23.04 -9.17 -12.72
CA SER A 305 24.46 -8.83 -12.93
C SER A 305 24.62 -7.74 -13.99
N ALA A 306 23.99 -7.91 -15.15
CA ALA A 306 24.10 -6.93 -16.24
C ALA A 306 23.54 -5.56 -15.86
N ILE A 307 22.52 -5.53 -14.99
CA ILE A 307 21.98 -4.27 -14.43
C ILE A 307 22.98 -3.63 -13.48
N ILE A 308 23.62 -4.40 -12.60
CA ILE A 308 24.64 -3.90 -11.67
C ILE A 308 25.82 -3.35 -12.47
N ASP A 309 26.36 -4.12 -13.41
CA ASP A 309 27.48 -3.70 -14.27
C ASP A 309 27.16 -2.38 -14.98
N TYR A 310 25.95 -2.27 -15.55
CA TYR A 310 25.49 -1.02 -16.18
C TYR A 310 25.41 0.16 -15.20
N LEU A 311 24.88 -0.05 -13.98
CA LEU A 311 24.78 1.01 -12.98
C LEU A 311 26.17 1.45 -12.50
N THR A 312 27.09 0.51 -12.34
CA THR A 312 28.49 0.80 -11.98
C THR A 312 29.21 1.57 -13.08
N ASP A 313 29.13 1.10 -14.34
CA ASP A 313 29.84 1.69 -15.48
C ASP A 313 29.33 3.09 -15.85
N HIS A 314 28.01 3.33 -15.73
CA HIS A 314 27.38 4.58 -16.18
C HIS A 314 27.07 5.57 -15.07
N TYR A 315 26.87 5.10 -13.83
CA TYR A 315 26.42 5.94 -12.70
C TYR A 315 27.33 5.86 -11.47
N GLY A 316 28.37 5.01 -11.49
CA GLY A 316 29.30 4.85 -10.37
C GLY A 316 28.65 4.27 -9.11
N ILE A 317 27.61 3.46 -9.28
CA ILE A 317 26.81 2.82 -8.22
C ILE A 317 27.30 1.39 -7.97
#